data_AF-A0A7C6RU86-F1
#
_entry.id   AF-A0A7C6RU86-F1
#
_cell.length_a   1.000
_cell.length_b   1.000
_cell.length_c   1.000
_cell.angle_alpha   90.00
_cell.angle_beta   90.00
_cell.angle_gamma   90.00
#
_symmetry.space_group_name_H-M   'P 1'
#
loop_
_entity.id
_entity.type
_entity.pdbx_description
1 polymer ?
#
loop_
_entity_poly.entity_id
_entity_poly.type
_entity_poly.pdbx_seq_one_letter_code
_entity_poly.pdbx_strand_id
1 'polypeptide(L)'
;MEYVDRDGLTKKLTVDAEKTALWAPDVVYHPENKKYYMYLFVAEMWNVNPVPIDGSSRIRHPMFVASSDHPAGPFEDPKFVYFAFDPAVLVDDVKNEQGKSRVYLYFTPQESRNLYACELDPDDMATIIPGSMHYPFTRTDQAPQNTMPDWTPPFHVFEGASIRKVRGVYLLAYCRAVRTNQTAREGFSQIGWAYSDNPFGDPALGSRWTYGGVVVDNRGEIVVDPYTGELTFSYTGGNDHGGMVDVDGRWYQVYHRATNFGLKRQAMAEAFDLRFENGKPVIDQVEVTSQGFETEGLDPFKEHYAACACFTLPVGPEMGPRFFTQHSDEAPNFDPEAEREDWYPVLNLCSRSWLGYKYFNFGAGLAAGQTLKLVLTLKESLPGRVNIYTSEAKAKYAEPEKPKRLMGSIELEGTNSELHTVEGIVETAGLTGKQGIYLEFLSEIEDREICQLNKLQFVVGSEDFC
;
A
#
# COMPACT_ATOMS: atom_id res chain seq x y z
N MET A 1 3.19 22.28 23.23
CA MET A 1 4.02 21.44 24.12
C MET A 1 5.39 22.07 24.31
N GLU A 2 6.00 21.86 25.48
CA GLU A 2 7.40 22.18 25.72
C GLU A 2 8.26 20.95 25.42
N TYR A 3 9.44 21.15 24.85
CA TYR A 3 10.42 20.09 24.58
C TYR A 3 11.83 20.62 24.84
N VAL A 4 12.79 19.72 25.04
CA VAL A 4 14.22 20.07 25.17
C VAL A 4 14.90 19.73 23.84
N ASP A 5 15.57 20.70 23.24
CA ASP A 5 16.31 20.45 22.00
C ASP A 5 17.68 19.78 22.24
N ARG A 6 18.41 19.50 21.16
CA ARG A 6 19.73 18.84 21.24
C ARG A 6 20.78 19.63 22.05
N ASP A 7 20.57 20.92 22.25
CA ASP A 7 21.48 21.83 22.95
C ASP A 7 21.06 21.99 24.42
N GLY A 8 20.06 21.22 24.87
CA GLY A 8 19.55 21.26 26.23
C GLY A 8 18.61 22.44 26.51
N LEU A 9 18.17 23.16 25.48
CA LEU A 9 17.31 24.33 25.64
C LEU A 9 15.84 23.91 25.62
N THR A 10 15.09 24.35 26.63
CA THR A 10 13.62 24.22 26.63
C THR A 10 13.02 25.15 25.59
N LYS A 11 12.29 24.58 24.64
CA LYS A 11 11.59 25.26 23.55
C LYS A 11 10.10 24.92 23.60
N LYS A 12 9.28 25.80 23.03
CA LYS A 12 7.84 25.60 22.89
C LYS A 12 7.49 25.35 21.42
N LEU A 13 6.80 24.25 21.17
CA LEU A 13 6.22 23.89 19.89
C LEU A 13 4.69 23.99 19.98
N THR A 14 4.08 24.71 19.05
CA THR A 14 2.62 24.77 18.88
C THR A 14 2.27 24.14 17.55
N VAL A 15 1.47 23.08 17.57
CA VAL A 15 0.94 22.41 16.38
C VAL A 15 -0.57 22.58 16.40
N ASP A 16 -1.11 23.15 15.34
CA ASP A 16 -2.55 23.22 15.10
C ASP A 16 -2.94 22.02 14.25
N ALA A 17 -3.47 20.96 14.87
CA ALA A 17 -3.77 19.70 14.19
C ALA A 17 -4.84 19.84 13.10
N GLU A 18 -5.68 20.89 13.14
CA GLU A 18 -6.67 21.16 12.10
C GLU A 18 -6.05 21.83 10.86
N LYS A 19 -4.88 22.47 11.03
CA LYS A 19 -4.18 23.21 9.97
C LYS A 19 -2.85 22.59 9.54
N THR A 20 -2.43 21.54 10.22
CA THR A 20 -1.11 20.93 10.01
C THR A 20 -1.28 19.47 9.63
N ALA A 21 -0.69 19.08 8.51
CA ALA A 21 -0.74 17.69 8.08
C ALA A 21 0.06 16.78 9.03
N LEU A 22 -0.60 15.75 9.54
CA LEU A 22 -0.03 14.68 10.38
C LEU A 22 0.07 13.41 9.54
N TRP A 23 1.28 12.85 9.41
CA TRP A 23 1.58 11.80 8.44
C TRP A 23 2.05 10.50 9.09
N ALA A 24 1.89 9.41 8.32
CA ALA A 24 2.34 8.03 8.58
C ALA A 24 2.09 7.57 10.03
N PRO A 25 0.82 7.41 10.42
CA PRO A 25 0.52 6.90 11.75
C PRO A 25 0.96 5.44 11.90
N ASP A 26 1.47 5.09 13.08
CA ASP A 26 1.55 3.70 13.52
C ASP A 26 0.80 3.53 14.85
N VAL A 27 0.04 2.46 14.97
CA VAL A 27 -0.80 2.19 16.15
C VAL A 27 -0.38 0.87 16.79
N VAL A 28 -0.02 0.93 18.07
CA VAL A 28 0.42 -0.23 18.84
C VAL A 28 -0.45 -0.43 20.08
N TYR A 29 -0.76 -1.69 20.40
CA TYR A 29 -1.44 -2.06 21.64
C TYR A 29 -0.42 -2.43 22.72
N HIS A 30 -0.58 -1.88 23.92
CA HIS A 30 0.26 -2.21 25.07
C HIS A 30 -0.48 -3.20 25.99
N PRO A 31 -0.06 -4.47 26.08
CA PRO A 31 -0.85 -5.52 26.72
C PRO A 31 -0.94 -5.37 28.24
N GLU A 32 0.05 -4.77 28.90
CA GLU A 32 0.05 -4.65 30.37
C GLU A 32 -0.90 -3.56 30.88
N ASN A 33 -0.95 -2.39 30.21
CA ASN A 33 -1.83 -1.27 30.59
C ASN A 33 -3.15 -1.23 29.79
N LYS A 34 -3.28 -2.09 28.76
CA LYS A 34 -4.47 -2.27 27.92
C LYS A 34 -4.90 -1.02 27.15
N LYS A 35 -3.94 -0.22 26.71
CA LYS A 35 -4.15 0.98 25.89
C LYS A 35 -3.57 0.83 24.49
N TYR A 36 -4.13 1.58 23.55
CA TYR A 36 -3.59 1.78 22.21
C TYR A 36 -2.80 3.09 22.17
N TYR A 37 -1.72 3.13 21.41
CA TYR A 37 -0.86 4.30 21.23
C TYR A 37 -0.67 4.57 19.75
N MET A 38 -0.99 5.78 19.29
CA MET A 38 -0.79 6.23 17.92
C MET A 38 0.41 7.18 17.86
N TYR A 39 1.42 6.80 17.10
CA TYR A 39 2.58 7.63 16.77
C TYR A 39 2.36 8.28 15.42
N LEU A 40 2.66 9.56 15.29
CA LEU A 40 2.57 10.31 14.03
C LEU A 40 3.61 11.43 14.01
N PHE A 41 3.92 11.94 12.84
CA PHE A 41 4.82 13.09 12.70
C PHE A 41 4.16 14.26 11.95
N VAL A 42 4.65 15.46 12.24
CA VAL A 42 4.21 16.68 11.56
C VAL A 42 4.95 16.85 10.23
N ALA A 43 4.19 16.87 9.13
CA ALA A 43 4.74 16.94 7.79
C ALA A 43 5.31 18.32 7.43
N GLU A 44 4.64 19.40 7.87
CA GLU A 44 5.00 20.78 7.52
C GLU A 44 6.15 21.33 8.39
N MET A 45 7.32 20.71 8.27
CA MET A 45 8.55 21.07 8.99
C MET A 45 8.97 22.55 8.87
N TRP A 46 8.60 23.25 7.80
CA TRP A 46 9.04 24.61 7.50
C TRP A 46 8.25 25.70 8.23
N ASN A 47 7.01 25.39 8.62
CA ASN A 47 6.11 26.34 9.27
C ASN A 47 6.19 26.25 10.80
N VAL A 48 6.63 25.10 11.34
CA VAL A 48 6.59 24.81 12.79
C VAL A 48 7.95 24.88 13.50
N ASN A 49 9.08 24.95 12.76
CA ASN A 49 10.42 25.11 13.36
C ASN A 49 11.31 26.06 12.53
N PRO A 50 11.37 27.37 12.86
CA PRO A 50 12.15 28.34 12.10
C PRO A 50 13.65 28.09 12.20
N VAL A 51 14.43 28.71 11.32
CA VAL A 51 15.90 28.59 11.30
C VAL A 51 16.46 29.05 12.65
N PRO A 52 17.32 28.25 13.30
CA PRO A 52 18.08 28.73 14.43
C PRO A 52 18.91 29.97 14.04
N ILE A 53 18.82 31.04 14.82
CA ILE A 53 19.56 32.30 14.60
C ILE A 53 21.07 32.10 14.81
N ASP A 54 21.46 31.06 15.55
CA ASP A 54 22.82 30.68 15.87
C ASP A 54 23.58 29.92 14.76
N GLY A 55 22.93 29.69 13.60
CA GLY A 55 23.54 28.99 12.47
C GLY A 55 23.63 27.48 12.62
N SER A 56 23.06 26.90 13.68
CA SER A 56 23.00 25.45 13.87
C SER A 56 22.03 24.79 12.87
N SER A 57 22.30 23.51 12.52
CA SER A 57 21.50 22.80 11.52
C SER A 57 20.04 22.64 11.98
N ARG A 58 19.09 22.95 11.10
CA ARG A 58 17.65 22.76 11.39
C ARG A 58 17.35 21.28 11.68
N ILE A 59 16.63 21.02 12.76
CA ILE A 59 16.09 19.69 13.10
C ILE A 59 14.60 19.69 12.75
N ARG A 60 14.08 18.64 12.08
CA ARG A 60 12.78 18.69 11.38
C ARG A 60 11.90 17.48 11.75
N HIS A 61 10.60 17.63 11.52
CA HIS A 61 9.53 16.64 11.78
C HIS A 61 9.35 16.22 13.25
N PRO A 62 8.65 17.00 14.08
CA PRO A 62 8.32 16.57 15.43
C PRO A 62 7.34 15.39 15.39
N MET A 63 7.64 14.36 16.19
CA MET A 63 6.83 13.17 16.38
C MET A 63 6.11 13.20 17.72
N PHE A 64 4.89 12.69 17.71
CA PHE A 64 4.00 12.68 18.85
C PHE A 64 3.43 11.28 19.03
N VAL A 65 3.10 10.95 20.29
CA VAL A 65 2.30 9.79 20.64
C VAL A 65 1.07 10.24 21.41
N ALA A 66 -0.09 9.68 21.10
CA ALA A 66 -1.33 9.87 21.84
C ALA A 66 -1.95 8.50 22.16
N SER A 67 -2.78 8.41 23.19
CA SER A 67 -3.32 7.12 23.68
C SER A 67 -4.84 7.01 23.57
N SER A 68 -5.37 5.80 23.46
CA SER A 68 -6.80 5.52 23.42
C SER A 68 -7.14 4.18 24.09
N ASP A 69 -8.38 4.02 24.51
CA ASP A 69 -8.96 2.72 24.87
C ASP A 69 -9.37 1.89 23.64
N HIS A 70 -9.36 2.48 22.45
CA HIS A 70 -9.84 1.85 21.22
C HIS A 70 -8.87 2.06 20.05
N PRO A 71 -8.65 1.07 19.17
CA PRO A 71 -7.68 1.20 18.05
C PRO A 71 -8.06 2.28 17.03
N ALA A 72 -9.35 2.60 16.90
CA ALA A 72 -9.84 3.68 16.03
C ALA A 72 -9.84 5.07 16.69
N GLY A 73 -9.42 5.17 17.96
CA GLY A 73 -9.50 6.40 18.73
C GLY A 73 -10.88 6.64 19.39
N PRO A 74 -11.14 7.87 19.88
CA PRO A 74 -10.26 9.04 19.79
C PRO A 74 -8.95 8.83 20.55
N PHE A 75 -7.86 9.38 20.03
CA PHE A 75 -6.55 9.38 20.69
C PHE A 75 -6.34 10.72 21.41
N GLU A 76 -5.96 10.64 22.67
CA GLU A 76 -5.90 11.77 23.61
C GLU A 76 -4.52 11.88 24.28
N ASP A 77 -4.29 12.98 24.99
CA ASP A 77 -3.08 13.26 25.76
C ASP A 77 -1.76 13.16 24.95
N PRO A 78 -1.60 13.96 23.87
CA PRO A 78 -0.41 13.88 23.01
C PRO A 78 0.87 14.26 23.76
N LYS A 79 1.89 13.41 23.66
CA LYS A 79 3.24 13.60 24.22
C LYS A 79 4.26 13.76 23.10
N PHE A 80 5.29 14.55 23.36
CA PHE A 80 6.43 14.70 22.45
C PHE A 80 7.31 13.46 22.55
N VAL A 81 7.74 12.91 21.43
CA VAL A 81 8.64 11.74 21.40
C VAL A 81 10.04 12.19 21.01
N TYR A 82 10.22 12.51 19.73
CA TYR A 82 11.51 12.84 19.15
C TYR A 82 11.31 13.59 17.81
N PHE A 83 12.39 14.06 17.20
CA PHE A 83 12.37 14.59 15.83
C PHE A 83 12.67 13.47 14.84
N ALA A 84 11.63 12.96 14.18
CA ALA A 84 11.69 11.76 13.38
C ALA A 84 10.57 11.72 12.33
N PHE A 85 10.68 10.77 11.41
CA PHE A 85 9.81 10.58 10.25
C PHE A 85 9.49 9.08 10.13
N ASP A 86 8.27 8.75 9.73
CA ASP A 86 7.76 7.36 9.55
C ASP A 86 7.99 6.43 10.76
N PRO A 87 7.26 6.61 11.88
CA PRO A 87 7.38 5.76 13.05
C PRO A 87 6.91 4.32 12.78
N ALA A 88 7.57 3.37 13.44
CA ALA A 88 7.06 2.02 13.66
C ALA A 88 7.41 1.55 15.07
N VAL A 89 6.44 1.04 15.81
CA VAL A 89 6.57 0.73 17.23
C VAL A 89 6.21 -0.71 17.53
N LEU A 90 7.05 -1.35 18.35
CA LEU A 90 6.82 -2.69 18.87
C LEU A 90 6.81 -2.64 20.39
N VAL A 91 5.69 -3.03 20.99
CA VAL A 91 5.65 -3.41 22.42
C VAL A 91 5.99 -4.89 22.49
N ASP A 92 7.19 -5.19 22.99
CA ASP A 92 7.76 -6.53 22.97
C ASP A 92 7.31 -7.36 24.20
N ASP A 93 7.30 -8.68 24.04
CA ASP A 93 7.05 -9.64 25.10
C ASP A 93 8.25 -9.81 26.04
N VAL A 94 9.45 -9.38 25.60
CA VAL A 94 10.68 -9.33 26.39
C VAL A 94 10.57 -8.27 27.47
N LYS A 95 10.90 -8.66 28.71
CA LYS A 95 10.88 -7.76 29.86
C LYS A 95 12.21 -7.04 30.07
N ASN A 96 12.14 -5.79 30.52
CA ASN A 96 13.28 -5.06 31.05
C ASN A 96 13.61 -5.51 32.48
N GLU A 97 14.64 -4.93 33.08
CA GLU A 97 15.09 -5.27 34.45
C GLU A 97 14.04 -5.00 35.53
N GLN A 98 13.03 -4.15 35.23
CA GLN A 98 11.91 -3.84 36.12
C GLN A 98 10.71 -4.77 35.89
N GLY A 99 10.82 -5.76 35.01
CA GLY A 99 9.74 -6.69 34.69
C GLY A 99 8.66 -6.14 33.76
N LYS A 100 8.87 -4.96 33.14
CA LYS A 100 7.93 -4.33 32.18
C LYS A 100 8.29 -4.71 30.76
N SER A 101 7.32 -4.72 29.85
CA SER A 101 7.59 -4.89 28.42
C SER A 101 8.57 -3.85 27.90
N ARG A 102 9.50 -4.26 27.03
CA ARG A 102 10.36 -3.32 26.29
C ARG A 102 9.58 -2.72 25.13
N VAL A 103 9.84 -1.46 24.80
CA VAL A 103 9.16 -0.75 23.72
C VAL A 103 10.21 -0.24 22.75
N TYR A 104 10.11 -0.63 21.49
CA TYR A 104 11.06 -0.26 20.45
C TYR A 104 10.42 0.66 19.43
N LEU A 105 11.05 1.78 19.15
CA LEU A 105 10.66 2.73 18.11
C LEU A 105 11.68 2.68 16.97
N TYR A 106 11.20 2.48 15.75
CA TYR A 106 11.94 2.55 14.50
C TYR A 106 11.49 3.78 13.71
N PHE A 107 12.40 4.46 13.04
CA PHE A 107 12.09 5.67 12.27
C PHE A 107 13.18 6.02 11.24
N THR A 108 12.83 6.75 10.19
CA THR A 108 13.73 7.12 9.09
C THR A 108 13.78 8.63 8.85
N PRO A 109 14.64 9.39 9.54
CA PRO A 109 14.78 10.83 9.31
C PRO A 109 15.04 11.14 7.84
N GLN A 110 14.30 12.10 7.28
CA GLN A 110 14.33 12.41 5.85
C GLN A 110 15.73 12.82 5.34
N GLU A 111 16.55 13.41 6.21
CA GLU A 111 17.90 13.90 5.90
C GLU A 111 18.87 12.77 5.65
N SER A 112 18.94 11.82 6.57
CA SER A 112 19.88 10.70 6.48
C SER A 112 19.32 9.59 5.61
N ARG A 113 18.00 9.36 5.63
CA ARG A 113 17.33 8.17 5.07
C ARG A 113 17.96 6.88 5.60
N ASN A 114 18.51 6.93 6.81
CA ASN A 114 18.91 5.74 7.56
C ASN A 114 17.70 5.27 8.37
N LEU A 115 17.65 3.98 8.65
CA LEU A 115 16.74 3.46 9.65
C LEU A 115 17.41 3.53 11.02
N TYR A 116 16.73 4.19 11.96
CA TYR A 116 17.10 4.26 13.36
C TYR A 116 16.17 3.37 14.16
N ALA A 117 16.66 2.90 15.30
CA ALA A 117 15.86 2.25 16.31
C ALA A 117 16.31 2.68 17.70
N CYS A 118 15.37 2.84 18.63
CA CYS A 118 15.67 3.10 20.04
C CYS A 118 14.67 2.40 20.97
N GLU A 119 15.00 2.35 22.26
CA GLU A 119 14.07 1.90 23.31
C GLU A 119 13.36 3.12 23.90
N LEU A 120 12.05 3.01 24.10
CA LEU A 120 11.22 3.99 24.80
C LEU A 120 10.93 3.53 26.22
N ASP A 121 10.70 4.50 27.12
CA ASP A 121 10.15 4.23 28.44
C ASP A 121 8.73 3.65 28.30
N PRO A 122 8.49 2.41 28.79
CA PRO A 122 7.20 1.75 28.63
C PRO A 122 6.07 2.41 29.43
N ASP A 123 6.37 3.23 30.45
CA ASP A 123 5.33 3.89 31.24
C ASP A 123 4.71 5.08 30.49
N ASP A 124 5.54 5.83 29.77
CA ASP A 124 5.08 7.04 29.07
C ASP A 124 4.95 6.89 27.56
N MET A 125 5.53 5.83 26.98
CA MET A 125 5.53 5.50 25.56
C MET A 125 6.18 6.59 24.68
N ALA A 126 6.97 7.49 25.24
CA ALA A 126 7.46 8.69 24.56
C ALA A 126 8.94 8.98 24.81
N THR A 127 9.44 8.77 26.03
CA THR A 127 10.80 9.12 26.39
C THR A 127 11.79 8.09 25.87
N ILE A 128 12.77 8.52 25.07
CA ILE A 128 13.87 7.64 24.63
C ILE A 128 14.77 7.30 25.82
N ILE A 129 15.03 6.01 26.03
CA ILE A 129 16.00 5.54 27.02
C ILE A 129 17.42 5.97 26.60
N PRO A 130 18.17 6.71 27.44
CA PRO A 130 19.51 7.17 27.09
C PRO A 130 20.45 6.03 26.68
N GLY A 131 21.18 6.23 25.57
CA GLY A 131 22.14 5.25 25.05
C GLY A 131 21.53 4.09 24.24
N SER A 132 20.20 4.06 24.06
CA SER A 132 19.52 2.99 23.30
C SER A 132 19.43 3.24 21.78
N MET A 133 20.01 4.33 21.26
CA MET A 133 19.91 4.66 19.84
C MET A 133 20.84 3.77 19.00
N HIS A 134 20.27 3.07 18.02
CA HIS A 134 20.94 2.17 17.10
C HIS A 134 20.55 2.46 15.64
N TYR A 135 21.32 1.90 14.71
CA TYR A 135 21.11 2.02 13.27
C TYR A 135 20.96 0.62 12.65
N PRO A 136 19.75 0.06 12.61
CA PRO A 136 19.50 -1.22 11.94
C PRO A 136 20.04 -1.25 10.50
N PHE A 137 19.82 -0.16 9.75
CA PHE A 137 20.33 0.04 8.39
C PHE A 137 20.90 1.45 8.26
N THR A 138 22.11 1.55 7.75
CA THR A 138 22.73 2.81 7.37
C THR A 138 22.71 2.95 5.85
N ARG A 139 22.62 4.19 5.37
CA ARG A 139 22.82 4.59 3.97
C ARG A 139 24.30 4.66 3.61
N THR A 140 25.16 4.92 4.59
CA THR A 140 26.57 5.22 4.42
C THR A 140 27.35 4.71 5.63
N ASP A 141 28.08 3.62 5.52
CA ASP A 141 29.11 3.32 6.52
C ASP A 141 30.38 4.14 6.23
N GLN A 142 30.24 5.45 5.90
CA GLN A 142 31.23 6.45 5.48
C GLN A 142 31.53 6.59 3.97
N ALA A 143 30.74 7.40 3.24
CA ALA A 143 31.09 7.82 1.89
C ALA A 143 31.16 9.37 1.78
N PRO A 144 32.27 9.95 1.29
CA PRO A 144 32.40 11.39 1.08
C PRO A 144 31.58 11.89 -0.13
N GLN A 145 31.11 13.13 0.02
CA GLN A 145 30.40 14.03 -0.88
C GLN A 145 30.28 13.67 -2.39
N ASN A 146 29.02 13.69 -2.82
CA ASN A 146 28.53 14.26 -4.09
C ASN A 146 28.54 13.44 -5.39
N THR A 147 28.39 12.13 -5.28
CA THR A 147 27.60 11.33 -6.23
C THR A 147 26.77 10.35 -5.39
N MET A 148 25.74 9.68 -5.93
CA MET A 148 24.97 8.67 -5.16
C MET A 148 25.47 7.22 -5.41
N PRO A 149 26.70 6.79 -5.04
CA PRO A 149 27.05 5.39 -5.07
C PRO A 149 26.73 4.72 -3.73
N ASP A 150 26.12 3.53 -3.83
CA ASP A 150 26.22 2.43 -2.88
C ASP A 150 25.42 2.53 -1.58
N TRP A 151 24.10 2.60 -1.75
CA TRP A 151 23.12 2.19 -0.73
C TRP A 151 23.46 0.78 -0.27
N THR A 152 23.66 0.54 1.03
CA THR A 152 24.09 -0.75 1.60
C THR A 152 23.35 -1.93 0.98
N PRO A 153 23.95 -2.62 -0.01
CA PRO A 153 23.36 -3.81 -0.58
C PRO A 153 23.39 -4.89 0.51
N PRO A 154 22.34 -5.68 0.71
CA PRO A 154 21.13 -5.81 -0.10
C PRO A 154 19.90 -5.10 0.50
N PHE A 155 20.02 -4.07 1.34
CA PHE A 155 18.86 -3.48 2.03
C PHE A 155 18.17 -2.35 1.27
N HIS A 156 18.93 -1.40 0.75
CA HIS A 156 18.45 -0.20 0.05
C HIS A 156 17.25 0.52 0.71
N VAL A 157 17.32 0.80 2.02
CA VAL A 157 16.25 1.46 2.79
C VAL A 157 15.95 2.88 2.28
N PHE A 158 14.67 3.22 2.11
CA PHE A 158 14.22 4.59 1.82
C PHE A 158 13.43 5.20 2.99
N GLU A 159 12.28 4.60 3.35
CA GLU A 159 11.37 5.09 4.40
C GLU A 159 10.37 4.00 4.86
N GLY A 160 9.34 4.38 5.61
CA GLY A 160 8.16 3.54 5.87
C GLY A 160 8.43 2.22 6.59
N ALA A 161 9.13 2.28 7.73
CA ALA A 161 9.40 1.09 8.53
C ALA A 161 8.11 0.45 9.06
N SER A 162 8.13 -0.86 9.26
CA SER A 162 7.10 -1.60 10.01
C SER A 162 7.72 -2.83 10.65
N ILE A 163 7.52 -3.00 11.95
CA ILE A 163 8.19 -4.04 12.76
C ILE A 163 7.18 -5.03 13.34
N ARG A 164 7.49 -6.32 13.27
CA ARG A 164 6.77 -7.41 13.93
C ARG A 164 7.75 -8.36 14.59
N LYS A 165 7.25 -9.18 15.52
CA LYS A 165 8.02 -10.28 16.11
C LYS A 165 7.24 -11.57 16.02
N VAL A 166 7.86 -12.59 15.45
CA VAL A 166 7.25 -13.91 15.25
C VAL A 166 8.27 -14.97 15.64
N ARG A 167 7.91 -15.86 16.59
CA ARG A 167 8.79 -16.94 17.08
C ARG A 167 10.18 -16.47 17.52
N GLY A 168 10.25 -15.32 18.20
CA GLY A 168 11.50 -14.73 18.67
C GLY A 168 12.32 -14.02 17.59
N VAL A 169 11.84 -13.98 16.34
CA VAL A 169 12.51 -13.30 15.22
C VAL A 169 11.78 -11.99 14.93
N TYR A 170 12.54 -10.90 14.85
CA TYR A 170 12.06 -9.59 14.44
C TYR A 170 11.98 -9.54 12.92
N LEU A 171 10.84 -9.12 12.38
CA LEU A 171 10.57 -8.95 10.96
C LEU A 171 10.33 -7.46 10.69
N LEU A 172 11.14 -6.90 9.82
CA LEU A 172 11.13 -5.47 9.52
C LEU A 172 10.87 -5.27 8.04
N ALA A 173 9.67 -4.77 7.72
CA ALA A 173 9.30 -4.31 6.40
C ALA A 173 9.65 -2.83 6.25
N TYR A 174 9.98 -2.40 5.04
CA TYR A 174 10.31 -1.01 4.75
C TYR A 174 10.22 -0.69 3.26
N CYS A 175 9.96 0.58 2.93
CA CYS A 175 10.05 1.07 1.57
C CYS A 175 11.50 1.04 1.10
N ARG A 176 11.73 0.43 -0.07
CA ARG A 176 13.04 0.20 -0.66
C ARG A 176 13.21 1.00 -1.94
N ALA A 177 14.42 1.52 -2.17
CA ALA A 177 14.76 2.10 -3.46
C ALA A 177 15.19 1.04 -4.47
N VAL A 178 14.55 1.08 -5.63
CA VAL A 178 14.75 0.20 -6.77
C VAL A 178 15.68 0.86 -7.78
N ARG A 179 16.57 0.07 -8.38
CA ARG A 179 17.55 0.51 -9.38
C ARG A 179 17.28 -0.10 -10.76
N THR A 180 17.75 0.54 -11.82
CA THR A 180 17.60 0.06 -13.22
C THR A 180 18.27 -1.29 -13.47
N ASN A 181 19.29 -1.64 -12.69
CA ASN A 181 19.93 -2.94 -12.74
C ASN A 181 19.17 -4.04 -11.96
N GLN A 182 18.10 -3.69 -11.24
CA GLN A 182 17.28 -4.61 -10.45
C GLN A 182 15.88 -4.80 -11.06
N THR A 183 15.31 -3.75 -11.67
CA THR A 183 14.05 -3.81 -12.40
C THR A 183 14.08 -2.89 -13.61
N ALA A 184 13.09 -2.98 -14.49
CA ALA A 184 13.00 -2.16 -15.71
C ALA A 184 12.95 -0.63 -15.46
N ARG A 185 12.67 -0.17 -14.22
CA ARG A 185 12.59 1.26 -13.88
C ARG A 185 13.09 1.55 -12.46
N GLU A 186 13.77 2.67 -12.27
CA GLU A 186 14.12 3.15 -10.92
C GLU A 186 12.91 3.72 -10.19
N GLY A 187 12.89 3.61 -8.88
CA GLY A 187 11.78 4.12 -8.08
C GLY A 187 11.88 3.76 -6.60
N PHE A 188 10.81 4.04 -5.89
CA PHE A 188 10.67 3.77 -4.45
C PHE A 188 9.43 2.91 -4.20
N SER A 189 9.14 1.96 -5.09
CA SER A 189 7.85 1.29 -5.17
C SER A 189 7.78 -0.06 -4.49
N GLN A 190 8.88 -0.52 -3.87
CA GLN A 190 8.96 -1.85 -3.29
C GLN A 190 8.89 -1.79 -1.77
N ILE A 191 8.12 -2.69 -1.18
CA ILE A 191 8.31 -3.07 0.22
C ILE A 191 9.33 -4.21 0.26
N GLY A 192 10.52 -3.92 0.78
CA GLY A 192 11.49 -4.93 1.15
C GLY A 192 11.26 -5.41 2.58
N TRP A 193 11.84 -6.55 2.93
CA TRP A 193 11.85 -7.01 4.31
C TRP A 193 13.19 -7.60 4.73
N ALA A 194 13.45 -7.56 6.04
CA ALA A 194 14.61 -8.13 6.68
C ALA A 194 14.23 -8.76 8.02
N TYR A 195 15.09 -9.61 8.55
CA TYR A 195 14.87 -10.26 9.84
C TYR A 195 16.12 -10.34 10.72
N SER A 196 15.93 -10.39 12.03
CA SER A 196 16.99 -10.45 13.04
C SER A 196 16.51 -11.18 14.30
N ASP A 197 17.45 -11.75 15.06
CA ASP A 197 17.22 -12.29 16.41
C ASP A 197 17.34 -11.21 17.52
N ASN A 198 17.71 -9.99 17.13
CA ASN A 198 17.88 -8.83 18.00
C ASN A 198 17.12 -7.62 17.42
N PRO A 199 16.39 -6.84 18.24
CA PRO A 199 15.60 -5.69 17.76
C PRO A 199 16.47 -4.59 17.15
N PHE A 200 17.71 -4.42 17.60
CA PHE A 200 18.63 -3.40 17.12
C PHE A 200 19.68 -3.94 16.15
N GLY A 201 19.96 -5.24 16.18
CA GLY A 201 21.12 -5.86 15.55
C GLY A 201 22.34 -5.92 16.51
N ASP A 202 23.55 -6.13 15.98
CA ASP A 202 24.78 -6.28 16.78
C ASP A 202 25.67 -5.03 16.68
N PRO A 203 25.82 -4.22 17.75
CA PRO A 203 26.59 -2.97 17.71
C PRO A 203 28.11 -3.16 17.55
N ALA A 204 28.65 -4.35 17.84
CA ALA A 204 30.08 -4.63 17.78
C ALA A 204 30.53 -5.30 16.46
N LEU A 205 29.57 -5.82 15.68
CA LEU A 205 29.83 -6.60 14.46
C LEU A 205 29.20 -5.99 13.18
N GLY A 206 28.47 -4.88 13.28
CA GLY A 206 27.55 -4.47 12.23
C GLY A 206 26.25 -5.28 12.30
N SER A 207 25.15 -4.70 11.84
CA SER A 207 23.79 -5.23 12.04
C SER A 207 23.65 -6.74 11.69
N ARG A 208 22.97 -7.55 12.53
CA ARG A 208 22.62 -8.96 12.25
C ARG A 208 21.38 -9.12 11.36
N TRP A 209 20.83 -8.02 10.87
CA TRP A 209 19.70 -8.09 9.96
C TRP A 209 20.10 -8.86 8.71
N THR A 210 19.25 -9.80 8.31
CA THR A 210 19.38 -10.54 7.07
C THR A 210 18.27 -10.10 6.14
N TYR A 211 18.61 -9.67 4.93
CA TYR A 211 17.62 -9.30 3.93
C TYR A 211 16.84 -10.53 3.46
N GLY A 212 15.52 -10.41 3.51
CA GLY A 212 14.60 -11.49 3.17
C GLY A 212 14.04 -11.41 1.76
N GLY A 213 14.16 -10.26 1.08
CA GLY A 213 13.67 -10.07 -0.28
C GLY A 213 12.66 -8.93 -0.40
N VAL A 214 11.94 -8.93 -1.52
CA VAL A 214 10.83 -8.01 -1.79
C VAL A 214 9.53 -8.72 -1.44
N VAL A 215 8.66 -8.06 -0.70
CA VAL A 215 7.30 -8.53 -0.43
C VAL A 215 6.38 -8.13 -1.57
N VAL A 216 6.32 -6.84 -1.93
CA VAL A 216 5.44 -6.32 -2.99
C VAL A 216 6.09 -5.14 -3.72
N ASP A 217 5.71 -4.93 -4.98
CA ASP A 217 6.06 -3.76 -5.79
C ASP A 217 4.77 -3.06 -6.26
N ASN A 218 4.48 -1.87 -5.74
CA ASN A 218 3.21 -1.18 -6.01
C ASN A 218 3.02 -0.71 -7.46
N ARG A 219 4.03 -0.91 -8.33
CA ARG A 219 3.90 -0.76 -9.78
C ARG A 219 3.11 -1.91 -10.42
N GLY A 220 2.92 -3.01 -9.72
CA GLY A 220 2.43 -4.27 -10.27
C GLY A 220 3.49 -4.98 -11.10
N GLU A 221 3.06 -5.98 -11.86
CA GLU A 221 3.97 -6.78 -12.68
C GLU A 221 4.44 -6.04 -13.93
N ILE A 222 5.57 -6.48 -14.48
CA ILE A 222 6.00 -6.07 -15.82
C ILE A 222 5.15 -6.81 -16.84
N VAL A 223 4.54 -6.06 -17.75
CA VAL A 223 3.59 -6.54 -18.75
C VAL A 223 3.98 -5.99 -20.12
N VAL A 224 3.54 -6.65 -21.18
CA VAL A 224 3.70 -6.17 -22.56
C VAL A 224 2.45 -5.38 -22.92
N ASP A 225 2.61 -4.14 -23.34
CA ASP A 225 1.51 -3.36 -23.92
C ASP A 225 1.10 -3.99 -25.26
N PRO A 226 -0.16 -4.42 -25.44
CA PRO A 226 -0.58 -5.15 -26.63
C PRO A 226 -0.61 -4.29 -27.90
N TYR A 227 -0.57 -2.96 -27.79
CA TYR A 227 -0.61 -2.05 -28.93
C TYR A 227 0.76 -1.50 -29.32
N THR A 228 1.66 -1.32 -28.36
CA THR A 228 3.02 -0.82 -28.65
C THR A 228 4.06 -1.94 -28.69
N GLY A 229 3.81 -3.06 -28.02
CA GLY A 229 4.76 -4.16 -27.83
C GLY A 229 5.85 -3.87 -26.80
N GLU A 230 5.79 -2.73 -26.11
CA GLU A 230 6.79 -2.34 -25.11
C GLU A 230 6.54 -3.00 -23.76
N LEU A 231 7.63 -3.23 -23.01
CA LEU A 231 7.54 -3.65 -21.61
C LEU A 231 7.22 -2.44 -20.73
N THR A 232 6.19 -2.56 -19.93
CA THR A 232 5.75 -1.54 -18.97
C THR A 232 5.28 -2.19 -17.67
N PHE A 233 4.89 -1.38 -16.70
CA PHE A 233 4.28 -1.85 -15.46
C PHE A 233 2.75 -1.78 -15.55
N SER A 234 2.02 -2.05 -14.47
CA SER A 234 0.57 -1.78 -14.39
C SER A 234 0.26 -0.40 -13.83
N TYR A 235 1.21 0.21 -13.13
CA TYR A 235 1.10 1.55 -12.54
C TYR A 235 2.41 2.33 -12.71
N THR A 236 2.31 3.66 -12.63
CA THR A 236 3.48 4.54 -12.66
C THR A 236 4.44 4.33 -11.49
N GLY A 237 3.95 3.74 -10.40
CA GLY A 237 4.63 3.63 -9.12
C GLY A 237 4.54 4.90 -8.29
N GLY A 238 5.34 4.94 -7.24
CA GLY A 238 5.43 6.02 -6.26
C GLY A 238 6.37 5.56 -5.15
N ASN A 239 6.42 6.32 -4.05
CA ASN A 239 6.86 5.71 -2.81
C ASN A 239 5.85 4.65 -2.39
N ASP A 240 6.30 3.64 -1.67
CA ASP A 240 5.43 2.65 -1.04
C ASP A 240 5.50 2.80 0.48
N HIS A 241 4.43 2.44 1.18
CA HIS A 241 4.38 2.54 2.63
C HIS A 241 3.30 1.62 3.17
N GLY A 242 3.64 0.86 4.22
CA GLY A 242 2.68 0.05 4.96
C GLY A 242 3.38 -0.99 5.83
N GLY A 243 2.67 -2.02 6.24
CA GLY A 243 3.16 -2.96 7.24
C GLY A 243 2.62 -4.37 7.09
N MET A 244 3.36 -5.30 7.69
CA MET A 244 2.91 -6.68 7.83
C MET A 244 1.89 -6.78 8.96
N VAL A 245 0.83 -7.53 8.78
CA VAL A 245 -0.18 -7.76 9.82
C VAL A 245 -0.68 -9.19 9.76
N ASP A 246 -0.91 -9.78 10.93
CA ASP A 246 -1.62 -11.03 11.09
C ASP A 246 -3.07 -10.72 11.45
N VAL A 247 -4.00 -11.18 10.62
CA VAL A 247 -5.45 -11.07 10.85
C VAL A 247 -6.01 -12.49 10.86
N ASP A 248 -6.49 -12.91 12.03
CA ASP A 248 -7.06 -14.24 12.26
C ASP A 248 -6.19 -15.42 11.77
N GLY A 249 -4.87 -15.30 11.93
CA GLY A 249 -3.90 -16.34 11.56
C GLY A 249 -3.44 -16.27 10.10
N ARG A 250 -3.87 -15.25 9.35
CA ARG A 250 -3.45 -15.00 7.97
C ARG A 250 -2.61 -13.74 7.90
N TRP A 251 -1.43 -13.85 7.28
CA TRP A 251 -0.52 -12.73 7.10
C TRP A 251 -0.83 -11.92 5.84
N TYR A 252 -0.77 -10.60 5.99
CA TYR A 252 -0.96 -9.64 4.91
C TYR A 252 0.15 -8.60 4.92
N GLN A 253 0.56 -8.18 3.74
CA GLN A 253 1.27 -6.93 3.54
C GLN A 253 0.24 -5.87 3.18
N VAL A 254 -0.02 -4.95 4.10
CA VAL A 254 -0.79 -3.73 3.80
C VAL A 254 0.18 -2.69 3.27
N TYR A 255 -0.20 -1.96 2.22
CA TYR A 255 0.64 -0.99 1.55
C TYR A 255 -0.21 0.03 0.77
N HIS A 256 0.41 0.93 0.00
CA HIS A 256 -0.34 1.85 -0.86
C HIS A 256 0.13 1.80 -2.31
N ARG A 257 -0.74 2.23 -3.23
CA ARG A 257 -0.37 2.50 -4.61
C ARG A 257 -0.81 3.89 -5.05
N ALA A 258 -0.13 4.42 -6.07
CA ALA A 258 -0.54 5.66 -6.71
C ALA A 258 -1.80 5.45 -7.56
N THR A 259 -2.80 6.30 -7.36
CA THR A 259 -4.10 6.24 -8.06
C THR A 259 -4.20 7.14 -9.28
N ASN A 260 -3.36 8.17 -9.39
CA ASN A 260 -3.38 9.19 -10.45
C ASN A 260 -2.15 10.12 -10.30
N PHE A 261 -2.33 11.45 -10.33
CA PHE A 261 -1.30 12.47 -10.13
C PHE A 261 -1.06 12.81 -8.65
N GLY A 262 0.21 13.07 -8.30
CA GLY A 262 0.60 13.67 -7.02
C GLY A 262 0.61 12.68 -5.85
N LEU A 263 0.13 13.13 -4.68
CA LEU A 263 0.20 12.39 -3.40
C LEU A 263 -1.04 11.52 -3.09
N LYS A 264 -1.93 11.35 -4.09
CA LYS A 264 -3.16 10.58 -3.97
C LYS A 264 -2.85 9.09 -4.04
N ARG A 265 -3.35 8.35 -3.05
CA ARG A 265 -2.97 6.97 -2.79
C ARG A 265 -4.21 6.15 -2.43
N GLN A 266 -4.17 4.87 -2.76
CA GLN A 266 -5.16 3.88 -2.34
C GLN A 266 -4.46 2.83 -1.49
N ALA A 267 -5.09 2.49 -0.37
CA ALA A 267 -4.64 1.39 0.49
C ALA A 267 -4.89 0.06 -0.22
N MET A 268 -3.92 -0.83 -0.09
CA MET A 268 -3.89 -2.16 -0.70
C MET A 268 -3.51 -3.18 0.36
N ALA A 269 -3.89 -4.45 0.16
CA ALA A 269 -3.47 -5.56 0.99
C ALA A 269 -3.25 -6.80 0.13
N GLU A 270 -2.15 -7.51 0.37
CA GLU A 270 -1.90 -8.80 -0.26
C GLU A 270 -1.53 -9.83 0.79
N ALA A 271 -2.19 -10.98 0.73
CA ALA A 271 -1.88 -12.08 1.63
C ALA A 271 -0.56 -12.76 1.23
N PHE A 272 0.25 -13.13 2.22
CA PHE A 272 1.47 -13.90 2.03
C PHE A 272 1.57 -15.05 3.03
N ASP A 273 2.37 -16.06 2.69
CA ASP A 273 2.68 -17.15 3.61
C ASP A 273 4.00 -16.87 4.35
N LEU A 274 3.92 -16.66 5.66
CA LEU A 274 5.10 -16.61 6.52
C LEU A 274 5.51 -18.04 6.92
N ARG A 275 6.57 -18.55 6.29
CA ARG A 275 7.11 -19.89 6.56
C ARG A 275 8.41 -19.81 7.34
N PHE A 276 8.79 -20.91 8.00
CA PHE A 276 10.10 -21.04 8.65
C PHE A 276 10.83 -22.26 8.11
N GLU A 277 11.96 -22.04 7.45
CA GLU A 277 12.83 -23.07 6.88
C GLU A 277 14.17 -23.05 7.60
N ASN A 278 14.56 -24.17 8.22
CA ASN A 278 15.77 -24.27 9.05
C ASN A 278 15.87 -23.15 10.12
N GLY A 279 14.73 -22.78 10.72
CA GLY A 279 14.64 -21.74 11.74
C GLY A 279 14.66 -20.30 11.22
N LYS A 280 14.72 -20.09 9.90
CA LYS A 280 14.72 -18.76 9.26
C LYS A 280 13.37 -18.45 8.63
N PRO A 281 12.84 -17.22 8.78
CA PRO A 281 11.61 -16.83 8.10
C PRO A 281 11.82 -16.82 6.58
N VAL A 282 10.77 -17.16 5.84
CA VAL A 282 10.70 -17.10 4.38
C VAL A 282 9.37 -16.49 3.99
N ILE A 283 9.42 -15.44 3.17
CA ILE A 283 8.28 -14.75 2.59
C ILE A 283 8.57 -14.64 1.10
N ASP A 284 7.70 -15.21 0.26
CA ASP A 284 7.77 -15.04 -1.19
C ASP A 284 7.20 -13.67 -1.57
N GLN A 285 7.70 -13.10 -2.69
CA GLN A 285 7.09 -11.92 -3.27
C GLN A 285 5.65 -12.22 -3.70
N VAL A 286 4.72 -11.31 -3.38
CA VAL A 286 3.31 -11.40 -3.75
C VAL A 286 3.00 -10.55 -4.97
N GLU A 287 1.97 -10.99 -5.71
CA GLU A 287 1.41 -10.24 -6.83
C GLU A 287 0.54 -9.09 -6.32
N VAL A 288 0.50 -7.98 -7.07
CA VAL A 288 -0.49 -6.91 -6.82
C VAL A 288 -1.83 -7.34 -7.42
N THR A 289 -2.83 -7.45 -6.57
CA THR A 289 -4.17 -7.94 -6.90
C THR A 289 -5.25 -6.94 -6.47
N SER A 290 -6.49 -7.26 -6.82
CA SER A 290 -7.73 -6.59 -6.42
C SER A 290 -8.36 -7.24 -5.18
N GLN A 291 -7.82 -8.37 -4.69
CA GLN A 291 -8.47 -9.19 -3.66
C GLN A 291 -8.48 -8.52 -2.28
N GLY A 292 -7.46 -7.74 -1.94
CA GLY A 292 -7.33 -7.18 -0.60
C GLY A 292 -7.31 -8.30 0.45
N PHE A 293 -8.29 -8.28 1.36
CA PHE A 293 -8.44 -9.30 2.40
C PHE A 293 -9.19 -10.57 1.92
N GLU A 294 -9.81 -10.57 0.75
CA GLU A 294 -10.58 -11.69 0.17
C GLU A 294 -9.64 -12.75 -0.43
N THR A 295 -8.97 -13.54 0.42
CA THR A 295 -7.89 -14.46 -0.02
C THR A 295 -8.36 -15.60 -0.90
N GLU A 296 -9.66 -15.89 -0.92
CA GLU A 296 -10.26 -16.89 -1.82
C GLU A 296 -10.61 -16.31 -3.19
N GLY A 297 -10.35 -15.03 -3.44
CA GLY A 297 -10.73 -14.31 -4.66
C GLY A 297 -12.01 -13.51 -4.48
N LEU A 298 -12.15 -12.44 -5.26
CA LEU A 298 -13.35 -11.62 -5.29
C LEU A 298 -14.54 -12.47 -5.70
N ASP A 299 -15.67 -12.32 -5.00
CA ASP A 299 -16.93 -12.94 -5.38
C ASP A 299 -17.47 -12.29 -6.66
N PRO A 300 -17.51 -12.99 -7.81
CA PRO A 300 -17.94 -12.38 -9.07
C PRO A 300 -19.40 -11.93 -9.05
N PHE A 301 -20.22 -12.50 -8.16
CA PHE A 301 -21.65 -12.22 -8.09
C PHE A 301 -22.00 -11.10 -7.09
N LYS A 302 -21.00 -10.50 -6.46
CA LYS A 302 -21.15 -9.23 -5.73
C LYS A 302 -20.77 -8.07 -6.63
N GLU A 303 -21.36 -6.91 -6.34
CA GLU A 303 -20.93 -5.67 -6.97
C GLU A 303 -19.58 -5.22 -6.41
N HIS A 304 -18.66 -4.85 -7.29
CA HIS A 304 -17.34 -4.33 -6.93
C HIS A 304 -17.14 -2.94 -7.50
N TYR A 305 -16.41 -2.08 -6.78
CA TYR A 305 -15.97 -0.81 -7.31
C TYR A 305 -14.94 -1.00 -8.41
N ALA A 306 -15.10 -0.30 -9.53
CA ALA A 306 -14.17 -0.35 -10.65
C ALA A 306 -12.75 0.06 -10.24
N ALA A 307 -12.62 0.94 -9.24
CA ALA A 307 -11.34 1.38 -8.70
C ALA A 307 -10.53 0.30 -7.96
N CYS A 308 -11.07 -0.90 -7.73
CA CYS A 308 -10.26 -2.03 -7.24
C CYS A 308 -9.37 -2.65 -8.32
N ALA A 309 -9.49 -2.23 -9.60
CA ALA A 309 -8.65 -2.72 -10.70
C ALA A 309 -7.16 -2.69 -10.30
N CYS A 310 -6.41 -3.76 -10.58
CA CYS A 310 -5.00 -3.93 -10.23
C CYS A 310 -4.06 -3.95 -11.45
N PHE A 311 -4.61 -3.69 -12.63
CA PHE A 311 -3.89 -3.61 -13.90
C PHE A 311 -4.45 -2.45 -14.72
N THR A 312 -3.57 -1.60 -15.26
CA THR A 312 -3.99 -0.52 -16.16
C THR A 312 -3.05 -0.37 -17.35
N LEU A 313 -3.63 -0.14 -18.54
CA LEU A 313 -2.90 0.35 -19.71
C LEU A 313 -3.70 1.44 -20.42
N PRO A 314 -3.06 2.38 -21.15
CA PRO A 314 -1.63 2.65 -21.03
C PRO A 314 -1.28 3.11 -19.60
N VAL A 315 -0.03 2.93 -19.17
CA VAL A 315 0.39 3.41 -17.86
C VAL A 315 0.65 4.91 -17.92
N GLY A 316 0.15 5.65 -16.94
CA GLY A 316 0.51 7.05 -16.81
C GLY A 316 -0.68 7.90 -16.42
N PRO A 317 -0.49 8.92 -15.60
CA PRO A 317 -1.59 9.77 -15.22
C PRO A 317 -2.04 10.65 -16.40
N GLU A 318 -1.20 10.92 -17.41
CA GLU A 318 -1.60 11.70 -18.59
C GLU A 318 -2.46 10.88 -19.57
N MET A 319 -1.98 9.69 -19.94
CA MET A 319 -2.58 8.87 -21.02
C MET A 319 -3.45 7.71 -20.50
N GLY A 320 -3.28 7.30 -19.25
CA GLY A 320 -3.87 6.09 -18.70
C GLY A 320 -5.10 6.29 -17.84
N PRO A 321 -5.76 5.18 -17.44
CA PRO A 321 -6.89 5.21 -16.52
C PRO A 321 -6.56 5.92 -15.19
N ARG A 322 -7.53 6.64 -14.64
CA ARG A 322 -7.36 7.44 -13.42
C ARG A 322 -8.40 7.10 -12.38
N PHE A 323 -7.96 6.84 -11.15
CA PHE A 323 -8.84 6.51 -10.03
C PHE A 323 -9.12 7.79 -9.24
N PHE A 324 -10.39 8.10 -9.01
CA PHE A 324 -10.79 9.31 -8.28
C PHE A 324 -11.68 8.97 -7.11
N THR A 325 -11.43 9.57 -5.96
CA THR A 325 -12.41 9.62 -4.89
C THR A 325 -13.35 10.80 -5.18
N GLN A 326 -14.63 10.55 -5.44
CA GLN A 326 -15.64 11.60 -5.37
C GLN A 326 -16.03 11.72 -3.91
N HIS A 327 -15.31 12.54 -3.15
CA HIS A 327 -15.79 12.95 -1.83
C HIS A 327 -16.86 14.02 -2.10
N SER A 328 -18.07 13.85 -1.57
CA SER A 328 -18.88 15.03 -1.27
C SER A 328 -18.17 15.75 -0.13
N ASP A 329 -17.80 17.02 -0.33
CA ASP A 329 -17.19 17.89 0.68
C ASP A 329 -18.06 18.07 1.96
N GLU A 330 -19.27 17.49 1.99
CA GLU A 330 -20.29 17.70 3.01
C GLU A 330 -20.27 16.70 4.18
N ALA A 331 -19.50 15.61 4.12
CA ALA A 331 -19.44 14.62 5.20
C ALA A 331 -18.12 14.72 5.99
N PRO A 332 -18.09 15.48 7.11
CA PRO A 332 -16.89 15.58 7.95
C PRO A 332 -16.51 14.27 8.66
N ASN A 333 -17.41 13.29 8.69
CA ASN A 333 -17.18 11.97 9.28
C ASN A 333 -17.26 10.89 8.18
N PHE A 334 -16.22 10.07 8.09
CA PHE A 334 -16.24 8.86 7.27
C PHE A 334 -17.26 7.86 7.86
N ASP A 335 -18.38 7.64 7.18
CA ASP A 335 -19.34 6.59 7.50
C ASP A 335 -19.10 5.38 6.58
N PRO A 336 -18.46 4.29 7.04
CA PRO A 336 -18.14 3.13 6.22
C PRO A 336 -19.36 2.45 5.57
N GLU A 337 -20.56 2.66 6.12
CA GLU A 337 -21.80 1.99 5.69
C GLU A 337 -22.66 2.85 4.74
N ALA A 338 -22.24 4.09 4.44
CA ALA A 338 -22.97 4.93 3.52
C ALA A 338 -23.07 4.29 2.13
N GLU A 339 -24.25 4.37 1.49
CA GLU A 339 -24.40 4.04 0.07
C GLU A 339 -23.59 5.03 -0.77
N ARG A 340 -22.70 4.48 -1.61
CA ARG A 340 -21.66 5.24 -2.29
C ARG A 340 -21.59 4.79 -3.75
N GLU A 341 -22.67 5.01 -4.50
CA GLU A 341 -22.79 4.49 -5.86
C GLU A 341 -21.80 5.11 -6.85
N ASP A 342 -21.50 6.39 -6.66
CA ASP A 342 -20.61 7.18 -7.51
C ASP A 342 -19.20 7.38 -6.92
N TRP A 343 -18.91 6.83 -5.74
CA TRP A 343 -17.57 6.96 -5.15
C TRP A 343 -16.62 5.97 -5.83
N TYR A 344 -15.40 6.44 -6.08
CA TYR A 344 -14.32 5.64 -6.67
C TYR A 344 -14.49 5.25 -8.15
N PRO A 345 -14.89 6.16 -9.06
CA PRO A 345 -14.88 5.86 -10.48
C PRO A 345 -13.45 5.74 -11.02
N VAL A 346 -13.35 5.00 -12.12
CA VAL A 346 -12.23 5.05 -13.04
C VAL A 346 -12.58 5.95 -14.21
N LEU A 347 -11.81 7.01 -14.38
CA LEU A 347 -11.90 8.01 -15.44
C LEU A 347 -10.77 7.83 -16.46
N ASN A 348 -10.82 8.63 -17.52
CA ASN A 348 -9.85 8.67 -18.60
C ASN A 348 -9.73 7.32 -19.32
N LEU A 349 -10.86 6.61 -19.47
CA LEU A 349 -10.96 5.37 -20.24
C LEU A 349 -11.15 5.74 -21.72
N CYS A 350 -10.04 5.94 -22.42
CA CYS A 350 -9.98 6.23 -23.85
C CYS A 350 -9.85 4.94 -24.68
N SER A 351 -9.92 5.04 -26.01
CA SER A 351 -9.67 3.89 -26.89
C SER A 351 -8.30 3.30 -26.58
N ARG A 352 -8.20 1.96 -26.55
CA ARG A 352 -7.01 1.18 -26.17
C ARG A 352 -6.68 1.20 -24.67
N SER A 353 -7.57 1.73 -23.83
CA SER A 353 -7.42 1.58 -22.38
C SER A 353 -7.71 0.16 -21.94
N TRP A 354 -6.97 -0.34 -20.96
CA TRP A 354 -7.23 -1.60 -20.30
C TRP A 354 -7.39 -1.42 -18.80
N LEU A 355 -8.35 -2.15 -18.22
CA LEU A 355 -8.44 -2.41 -16.79
C LEU A 355 -8.33 -3.90 -16.54
N GLY A 356 -7.75 -4.31 -15.42
CA GLY A 356 -7.75 -5.70 -15.00
C GLY A 356 -7.98 -5.89 -13.52
N TYR A 357 -8.65 -6.98 -13.18
CA TYR A 357 -9.10 -7.36 -11.84
C TYR A 357 -8.58 -8.75 -11.56
N LYS A 358 -7.71 -8.88 -10.55
CA LYS A 358 -7.12 -10.15 -10.14
C LYS A 358 -7.50 -10.43 -8.69
N TYR A 359 -8.11 -11.53 -8.31
CA TYR A 359 -8.75 -12.54 -9.14
C TYR A 359 -10.20 -12.66 -8.68
N PHE A 360 -11.12 -12.81 -9.63
CA PHE A 360 -12.47 -13.26 -9.33
C PHE A 360 -12.48 -14.78 -9.19
N ASN A 361 -13.21 -15.33 -8.23
CA ASN A 361 -13.33 -16.77 -8.03
C ASN A 361 -14.68 -17.30 -8.48
N PHE A 362 -14.70 -18.02 -9.61
CA PHE A 362 -15.90 -18.64 -10.18
C PHE A 362 -16.18 -20.06 -9.64
N GLY A 363 -15.41 -20.53 -8.65
CA GLY A 363 -15.60 -21.83 -8.03
C GLY A 363 -15.52 -22.98 -9.04
N ALA A 364 -16.53 -23.86 -9.06
CA ALA A 364 -16.61 -24.97 -10.01
C ALA A 364 -17.03 -24.55 -11.44
N GLY A 365 -17.29 -23.25 -11.66
CA GLY A 365 -17.87 -22.71 -12.89
C GLY A 365 -19.40 -22.68 -12.86
N LEU A 366 -20.00 -22.30 -13.98
CA LEU A 366 -21.45 -22.25 -14.15
C LEU A 366 -22.05 -23.62 -14.45
N ALA A 367 -23.30 -23.84 -14.03
CA ALA A 367 -24.05 -25.03 -14.39
C ALA A 367 -24.44 -25.02 -15.88
N ALA A 368 -24.66 -26.20 -16.44
CA ALA A 368 -25.09 -26.34 -17.83
C ALA A 368 -26.41 -25.59 -18.09
N GLY A 369 -26.49 -24.85 -19.21
CA GLY A 369 -27.67 -24.07 -19.59
C GLY A 369 -27.78 -22.69 -18.91
N GLN A 370 -26.85 -22.33 -18.03
CA GLN A 370 -26.79 -20.97 -17.49
C GLN A 370 -26.03 -20.02 -18.43
N THR A 371 -26.53 -18.79 -18.52
CA THR A 371 -25.83 -17.70 -19.21
C THR A 371 -25.15 -16.81 -18.18
N LEU A 372 -23.95 -16.33 -18.50
CA LEU A 372 -23.23 -15.37 -17.68
C LEU A 372 -23.21 -14.03 -18.40
N LYS A 373 -23.51 -12.96 -17.69
CA LYS A 373 -23.33 -11.58 -18.17
C LYS A 373 -22.36 -10.84 -17.26
N LEU A 374 -21.57 -9.95 -17.84
CA LEU A 374 -20.90 -8.89 -17.09
C LEU A 374 -21.78 -7.65 -17.18
N VAL A 375 -22.13 -7.09 -16.03
CA VAL A 375 -22.86 -5.83 -15.90
C VAL A 375 -21.86 -4.77 -15.46
N LEU A 376 -21.84 -3.65 -16.17
CA LEU A 376 -21.03 -2.47 -15.82
C LEU A 376 -21.98 -1.33 -15.46
N THR A 377 -21.72 -0.69 -14.32
CA THR A 377 -22.38 0.55 -13.91
C THR A 377 -21.48 1.71 -14.27
N LEU A 378 -21.93 2.60 -15.16
CA LEU A 378 -21.09 3.63 -15.78
C LEU A 378 -21.87 4.87 -16.22
N LYS A 379 -21.14 5.91 -16.62
CA LYS A 379 -21.64 7.04 -17.42
C LYS A 379 -20.96 7.01 -18.79
N GLU A 380 -21.72 7.14 -19.85
CA GLU A 380 -21.23 7.09 -21.22
C GLU A 380 -20.96 8.48 -21.78
N SER A 381 -19.82 8.62 -22.45
CA SER A 381 -19.38 9.87 -23.08
C SER A 381 -19.25 9.74 -24.60
N LEU A 382 -18.95 8.54 -25.10
CA LEU A 382 -18.78 8.25 -26.53
C LEU A 382 -19.19 6.81 -26.89
N PRO A 383 -19.66 6.57 -28.13
CA PRO A 383 -19.93 5.22 -28.59
C PRO A 383 -18.64 4.40 -28.62
N GLY A 384 -18.74 3.11 -28.36
CA GLY A 384 -17.58 2.23 -28.31
C GLY A 384 -17.92 0.80 -27.94
N ARG A 385 -16.90 0.03 -27.59
CA ARG A 385 -17.02 -1.36 -27.16
C ARG A 385 -16.07 -1.65 -26.02
N VAL A 386 -16.53 -2.45 -25.07
CA VAL A 386 -15.70 -3.03 -24.02
C VAL A 386 -15.54 -4.52 -24.33
N ASN A 387 -14.34 -4.94 -24.70
CA ASN A 387 -14.01 -6.36 -24.84
C ASN A 387 -13.66 -6.94 -23.47
N ILE A 388 -14.15 -8.16 -23.20
CA ILE A 388 -13.97 -8.86 -21.92
C ILE A 388 -12.99 -10.00 -22.14
N TYR A 389 -11.88 -10.02 -21.41
CA TYR A 389 -10.89 -11.09 -21.45
C TYR A 389 -10.75 -11.78 -20.11
N THR A 390 -10.30 -13.03 -20.14
CA THR A 390 -9.91 -13.78 -18.95
C THR A 390 -8.49 -14.33 -19.04
N SER A 391 -7.84 -14.52 -17.90
CA SER A 391 -6.56 -15.23 -17.77
C SER A 391 -6.54 -16.02 -16.45
N GLU A 392 -6.08 -17.26 -16.50
CA GLU A 392 -6.00 -18.09 -15.30
C GLU A 392 -5.01 -17.52 -14.28
N ALA A 393 -5.35 -17.64 -12.99
CA ALA A 393 -4.47 -17.22 -11.91
C ALA A 393 -3.14 -17.97 -11.94
N LYS A 394 -2.07 -17.24 -11.63
CA LYS A 394 -0.74 -17.82 -11.45
C LYS A 394 -0.69 -18.61 -10.15
N ALA A 395 0.13 -19.66 -10.10
CA ALA A 395 0.38 -20.37 -8.84
C ALA A 395 1.39 -19.61 -7.97
N LYS A 396 2.34 -18.91 -8.59
CA LYS A 396 3.41 -18.14 -7.92
C LYS A 396 3.73 -16.86 -8.70
N TYR A 397 4.18 -15.83 -7.99
CA TYR A 397 4.58 -14.54 -8.58
C TYR A 397 5.59 -14.67 -9.72
N ALA A 398 6.59 -15.55 -9.57
CA ALA A 398 7.65 -15.74 -10.57
C ALA A 398 7.18 -16.40 -11.87
N GLU A 399 5.95 -16.92 -11.92
CA GLU A 399 5.40 -17.55 -13.12
C GLU A 399 4.89 -16.48 -14.10
N PRO A 400 5.02 -16.70 -15.41
CA PRO A 400 4.43 -15.79 -16.39
C PRO A 400 2.91 -15.84 -16.31
N GLU A 401 2.26 -14.71 -16.60
CA GLU A 401 0.81 -14.68 -16.74
C GLU A 401 0.37 -15.57 -17.90
N LYS A 402 -0.77 -16.24 -17.76
CA LYS A 402 -1.36 -17.01 -18.84
C LYS A 402 -1.87 -16.06 -19.95
N PRO A 403 -1.98 -16.55 -21.20
CA PRO A 403 -2.54 -15.75 -22.27
C PRO A 403 -3.97 -15.29 -21.96
N LYS A 404 -4.26 -14.03 -22.25
CA LYS A 404 -5.61 -13.48 -22.15
C LYS A 404 -6.47 -14.02 -23.29
N ARG A 405 -7.64 -14.58 -22.98
CA ARG A 405 -8.63 -15.09 -23.95
C ARG A 405 -9.84 -14.17 -23.97
N LEU A 406 -10.28 -13.76 -25.16
CA LEU A 406 -11.51 -12.99 -25.35
C LEU A 406 -12.73 -13.85 -25.01
N MET A 407 -13.61 -13.33 -24.18
CA MET A 407 -14.79 -14.02 -23.63
C MET A 407 -16.10 -13.42 -24.11
N GLY A 408 -16.09 -12.17 -24.58
CA GLY A 408 -17.28 -11.46 -24.99
C GLY A 408 -17.04 -9.97 -25.13
N SER A 409 -18.10 -9.21 -25.37
CA SER A 409 -18.06 -7.76 -25.46
C SER A 409 -19.35 -7.10 -25.02
N ILE A 410 -19.26 -5.82 -24.67
CA ILE A 410 -20.37 -4.92 -24.34
C ILE A 410 -20.28 -3.74 -25.30
N GLU A 411 -21.36 -3.45 -26.04
CA GLU A 411 -21.44 -2.25 -26.87
C GLU A 411 -21.88 -1.05 -26.02
N LEU A 412 -21.32 0.12 -26.31
CA LEU A 412 -21.61 1.39 -25.67
C LEU A 412 -22.23 2.34 -26.69
N GLU A 413 -23.36 2.95 -26.34
CA GLU A 413 -24.09 3.90 -27.19
C GLU A 413 -23.49 5.31 -27.11
N GLY A 414 -22.89 5.67 -25.97
CA GLY A 414 -22.11 6.90 -25.87
C GLY A 414 -22.86 8.18 -25.57
N THR A 415 -24.15 8.10 -25.25
CA THR A 415 -25.02 9.29 -25.14
C THR A 415 -25.64 9.49 -23.75
N ASN A 416 -25.34 8.61 -22.79
CA ASN A 416 -25.96 8.65 -21.48
C ASN A 416 -25.00 9.13 -20.39
N SER A 417 -25.09 10.43 -20.06
CA SER A 417 -24.29 11.07 -19.02
C SER A 417 -24.76 10.76 -17.59
N GLU A 418 -25.91 10.12 -17.42
CA GLU A 418 -26.41 9.66 -16.12
C GLU A 418 -25.86 8.28 -15.79
N LEU A 419 -25.77 7.97 -14.50
CA LEU A 419 -25.32 6.66 -14.04
C LEU A 419 -26.35 5.60 -14.44
N HIS A 420 -25.92 4.57 -15.17
CA HIS A 420 -26.78 3.48 -15.62
C HIS A 420 -25.97 2.20 -15.81
N THR A 421 -26.66 1.11 -16.15
CA THR A 421 -26.03 -0.20 -16.37
C THR A 421 -26.03 -0.58 -17.85
N VAL A 422 -24.94 -1.17 -18.30
CA VAL A 422 -24.83 -1.88 -19.59
C VAL A 422 -24.40 -3.33 -19.32
N GLU A 423 -24.75 -4.25 -20.21
CA GLU A 423 -24.46 -5.67 -20.03
C GLU A 423 -24.01 -6.35 -21.32
N GLY A 424 -23.22 -7.42 -21.18
CA GLY A 424 -22.78 -8.25 -22.30
C GLY A 424 -22.58 -9.69 -21.87
N ILE A 425 -22.84 -10.60 -22.79
CA ILE A 425 -22.72 -12.05 -22.56
C ILE A 425 -21.24 -12.42 -22.47
N VAL A 426 -20.92 -13.28 -21.51
CA VAL A 426 -19.58 -13.81 -21.26
C VAL A 426 -19.58 -15.31 -21.52
N GLU A 427 -18.67 -15.78 -22.37
CA GLU A 427 -18.44 -17.20 -22.56
C GLU A 427 -18.00 -17.86 -21.24
N THR A 428 -18.57 -19.02 -20.92
CA THR A 428 -18.36 -19.68 -19.62
C THR A 428 -17.37 -20.84 -19.71
N ALA A 429 -17.03 -21.28 -20.92
CA ALA A 429 -16.16 -22.43 -21.16
C ALA A 429 -14.79 -22.21 -20.51
N GLY A 430 -14.44 -22.99 -19.51
CA GLY A 430 -13.15 -22.89 -18.79
C GLY A 430 -13.09 -21.76 -17.74
N LEU A 431 -14.17 -21.03 -17.49
CA LEU A 431 -14.23 -20.00 -16.45
C LEU A 431 -14.49 -20.67 -15.08
N THR A 432 -13.42 -21.19 -14.48
CA THR A 432 -13.46 -21.90 -13.19
C THR A 432 -12.34 -21.43 -12.27
N GLY A 433 -12.53 -21.55 -10.95
CA GLY A 433 -11.57 -21.10 -9.95
C GLY A 433 -11.25 -19.61 -10.07
N LYS A 434 -10.02 -19.25 -9.70
CA LYS A 434 -9.51 -17.88 -9.76
C LYS A 434 -9.13 -17.48 -11.18
N GLN A 435 -9.76 -16.42 -11.67
CA GLN A 435 -9.59 -15.88 -13.01
C GLN A 435 -9.35 -14.38 -12.93
N GLY A 436 -8.35 -13.90 -13.67
CA GLY A 436 -8.15 -12.49 -13.94
C GLY A 436 -9.17 -12.07 -14.97
N ILE A 437 -9.84 -10.93 -14.76
CA ILE A 437 -10.79 -10.35 -15.70
C ILE A 437 -10.20 -9.05 -16.21
N TYR A 438 -10.15 -8.88 -17.53
CA TYR A 438 -9.61 -7.67 -18.16
C TYR A 438 -10.62 -7.06 -19.10
N LEU A 439 -10.73 -5.74 -19.06
CA LEU A 439 -11.62 -4.94 -19.89
C LEU A 439 -10.77 -4.07 -20.81
N GLU A 440 -10.94 -4.24 -22.12
CA GLU A 440 -10.31 -3.42 -23.15
C GLU A 440 -11.36 -2.48 -23.74
N PHE A 441 -11.11 -1.18 -23.68
CA PHE A 441 -12.03 -0.15 -24.15
C PHE A 441 -11.62 0.30 -25.55
N LEU A 442 -12.57 0.31 -26.49
CA LEU A 442 -12.33 0.66 -27.89
C LEU A 442 -13.38 1.67 -28.36
N SER A 443 -12.93 2.68 -29.11
CA SER A 443 -13.78 3.62 -29.82
C SER A 443 -13.09 4.06 -31.11
N GLU A 444 -13.87 4.53 -32.09
CA GLU A 444 -13.34 5.18 -33.30
C GLU A 444 -12.63 6.51 -32.99
N ILE A 445 -12.99 7.14 -31.87
CA ILE A 445 -12.35 8.37 -31.39
C ILE A 445 -11.29 7.98 -30.36
N GLU A 446 -10.01 8.12 -30.72
CA GLU A 446 -8.91 7.58 -29.90
C GLU A 446 -8.65 8.39 -28.61
N ASP A 447 -8.59 9.72 -28.71
CA ASP A 447 -8.08 10.60 -27.63
C ASP A 447 -9.17 11.20 -26.73
N ARG A 448 -10.33 10.54 -26.61
CA ARG A 448 -11.43 11.01 -25.77
C ARG A 448 -11.97 9.91 -24.87
N GLU A 449 -12.38 10.33 -23.68
CA GLU A 449 -13.00 9.43 -22.71
C GLU A 449 -14.27 8.81 -23.28
N ILE A 450 -14.33 7.48 -23.23
CA ILE A 450 -15.45 6.65 -23.70
C ILE A 450 -16.52 6.58 -22.61
N CYS A 451 -16.10 6.33 -21.37
CA CYS A 451 -16.98 6.25 -20.21
C CYS A 451 -16.23 6.55 -18.90
N GLN A 452 -17.02 6.91 -17.89
CA GLN A 452 -16.64 6.79 -16.48
C GLN A 452 -17.16 5.45 -15.97
N LEU A 453 -16.27 4.55 -15.54
CA LEU A 453 -16.68 3.25 -14.99
C LEU A 453 -16.74 3.31 -13.46
N ASN A 454 -17.88 2.95 -12.88
CA ASN A 454 -18.10 3.01 -11.43
C ASN A 454 -18.02 1.64 -10.77
N LYS A 455 -18.77 0.67 -11.28
CA LYS A 455 -18.89 -0.66 -10.68
C LYS A 455 -18.97 -1.75 -11.75
N LEU A 456 -18.72 -2.98 -11.34
CA LEU A 456 -18.86 -4.18 -12.14
C LEU A 456 -19.41 -5.36 -11.31
N GLN A 457 -20.21 -6.21 -11.93
CA GLN A 457 -20.77 -7.41 -11.34
C GLN A 457 -21.03 -8.46 -12.42
N PHE A 458 -20.81 -9.74 -12.13
CA PHE A 458 -21.30 -10.83 -12.97
C PHE A 458 -22.70 -11.26 -12.53
N VAL A 459 -23.59 -11.50 -13.49
CA VAL A 459 -24.96 -11.96 -13.24
C VAL A 459 -25.22 -13.23 -14.02
N VAL A 460 -25.84 -14.20 -13.35
CA VAL A 460 -26.25 -15.47 -13.96
C VAL A 460 -27.70 -15.34 -14.43
N GLY A 461 -27.93 -15.54 -15.71
CA GLY A 461 -29.27 -15.73 -16.27
C GLY A 461 -29.61 -17.22 -16.34
N SER A 462 -30.84 -17.59 -15.97
CA SER A 462 -31.42 -18.87 -16.36
C SER A 462 -32.09 -18.73 -17.72
N GLU A 463 -31.83 -19.65 -18.65
CA GLU A 463 -32.78 -19.89 -19.72
C GLU A 463 -34.04 -20.48 -19.06
N ASP A 464 -35.12 -19.70 -19.00
CA ASP A 464 -36.44 -20.27 -18.74
C ASP A 464 -36.77 -21.18 -19.92
N PHE A 465 -36.54 -22.48 -19.77
CA PHE A 465 -37.08 -23.49 -20.68
C PHE A 465 -38.61 -23.45 -20.57
N CYS A 466 -39.24 -22.67 -21.46
CA CYS A 466 -40.69 -22.65 -21.64
C CYS A 466 -41.11 -23.77 -22.60
#